data_AF-A0A0G1YLG0-F1
#
_entry.id   AF-A0A0G1YLG0-F1
#
_cell.length_a   1.000
_cell.length_b   1.000
_cell.length_c   1.000
_cell.angle_alpha   90.00
_cell.angle_beta   90.00
_cell.angle_gamma   90.00
#
_symmetry.space_group_name_H-M   'P 1'
#
loop_
_entity.id
_entity.type
_entity.pdbx_description
1 polymer ?
#
loop_
_entity_poly.entity_id
_entity_poly.type
_entity_poly.pdbx_seq_one_letter_code
_entity_poly.pdbx_strand_id
1 'polypeptide(L)'
;MLTAMHCVMIPHMNPVRKQNRRTAKKSKASQSRPRALRKRFSNGVKKKSEHLVLAGLLKKLAPRIGARVLLEPEWKIAGQIQFDNGRKSYFRYNTLDLNPVGASDIAKDKDYANFFMRSMGYATVRGKSFFSDEWCEAIGSKRNIHAAYRYAQTLGLPVIVKPNSGTQGTDVALVHSKKDFYRAMKQVFRHDRIALVQQYVRGRDYRIVVLDKEVISAYEHRRKT
;
A
#
# COMPACT_ATOMS: atom_id res chain seq x y z
N MET A 1 15.35 11.05 7.11
CA MET A 1 14.53 10.13 7.92
C MET A 1 13.53 9.46 7.00
N LEU A 2 13.61 8.14 6.87
CA LEU A 2 12.69 7.37 6.03
C LEU A 2 11.36 7.21 6.73
N THR A 3 10.30 7.86 6.24
CA THR A 3 8.93 7.56 6.64
C THR A 3 8.43 6.39 5.81
N ALA A 4 8.88 5.18 6.14
CA ALA A 4 8.27 3.95 5.64
C ALA A 4 7.03 3.68 6.50
N MET A 5 5.84 3.58 5.87
CA MET A 5 4.63 3.03 6.52
C MET A 5 4.93 1.60 6.97
N HIS A 6 5.45 1.42 8.19
CA HIS A 6 5.67 0.12 8.78
C HIS A 6 4.42 -0.31 9.53
N CYS A 7 3.88 -1.44 9.09
CA CYS A 7 2.94 -2.24 9.86
C CYS A 7 3.72 -2.95 10.96
N VAL A 8 3.54 -2.56 12.21
CA VAL A 8 4.13 -3.24 13.37
C VAL A 8 3.19 -4.36 13.79
N MET A 9 3.60 -5.61 13.64
CA MET A 9 2.83 -6.79 14.04
C MET A 9 3.26 -7.25 15.44
N ILE A 10 2.36 -7.14 16.41
CA ILE A 10 2.55 -7.65 17.77
C ILE A 10 1.83 -9.01 17.89
N PRO A 11 2.52 -10.12 18.24
CA PRO A 11 1.89 -11.42 18.45
C PRO A 11 1.35 -11.57 19.89
N HIS A 12 0.08 -11.96 20.05
CA HIS A 12 -0.37 -12.58 21.31
C HIS A 12 -1.55 -13.56 21.14
N MET A 13 -1.61 -14.46 22.13
CA MET A 13 -2.29 -15.74 22.32
C MET A 13 -3.81 -15.85 22.07
N ASN A 14 -4.22 -17.09 21.72
CA ASN A 14 -5.59 -17.59 21.48
C ASN A 14 -6.50 -17.54 22.73
N PRO A 15 -7.83 -17.45 22.51
CA PRO A 15 -8.66 -18.62 22.80
C PRO A 15 -9.80 -18.92 21.81
N VAL A 16 -9.96 -20.24 21.61
CA VAL A 16 -11.19 -21.08 21.56
C VAL A 16 -12.32 -20.78 20.56
N ARG A 17 -12.58 -21.83 19.75
CA ARG A 17 -13.68 -22.05 18.80
C ARG A 17 -15.07 -21.95 19.43
N LYS A 18 -16.03 -21.42 18.66
CA LYS A 18 -17.40 -21.95 18.58
C LYS A 18 -17.85 -22.09 17.12
N GLN A 19 -18.65 -23.13 16.92
CA GLN A 19 -18.94 -23.79 15.66
C GLN A 19 -20.43 -23.59 15.33
N ASN A 20 -20.76 -23.59 14.03
CA ASN A 20 -21.97 -24.15 13.41
C ASN A 20 -23.33 -23.41 13.52
N ARG A 21 -23.93 -23.01 12.37
CA ARG A 21 -24.93 -23.79 11.56
C ARG A 21 -25.76 -22.93 10.57
N ARG A 22 -25.97 -23.52 9.37
CA ARG A 22 -27.20 -23.56 8.52
C ARG A 22 -27.72 -22.26 7.87
N THR A 23 -27.61 -22.05 6.55
CA THR A 23 -28.44 -22.54 5.40
C THR A 23 -29.92 -22.13 5.42
N ALA A 24 -30.35 -21.32 4.45
CA ALA A 24 -31.57 -21.56 3.63
C ALA A 24 -31.67 -20.57 2.44
N LYS A 25 -31.87 -21.13 1.24
CA LYS A 25 -32.30 -20.49 -0.01
C LYS A 25 -33.83 -20.31 -0.05
N LYS A 26 -34.32 -19.35 -0.85
CA LYS A 26 -35.48 -19.38 -1.79
C LYS A 26 -35.74 -17.92 -2.25
N SER A 27 -35.58 -17.49 -3.52
CA SER A 27 -36.18 -17.83 -4.83
C SER A 27 -37.44 -17.02 -5.22
N LYS A 28 -37.34 -16.30 -6.35
CA LYS A 28 -38.37 -15.97 -7.38
C LYS A 28 -39.54 -15.04 -6.93
N ALA A 29 -40.15 -14.17 -7.75
CA ALA A 29 -40.03 -13.78 -9.16
C ALA A 29 -40.71 -12.40 -9.41
N SER A 30 -40.35 -11.80 -10.55
CA SER A 30 -41.04 -10.84 -11.42
C SER A 30 -42.46 -10.33 -11.08
N GLN A 31 -42.71 -9.03 -11.30
CA GLN A 31 -43.67 -8.53 -12.31
C GLN A 31 -43.60 -7.01 -12.48
N SER A 32 -43.76 -6.59 -13.73
CA SER A 32 -43.71 -5.24 -14.28
C SER A 32 -45.11 -4.57 -14.27
N ARG A 33 -45.16 -3.24 -14.11
CA ARG A 33 -45.99 -2.32 -14.91
C ARG A 33 -45.68 -0.84 -14.61
N PRO A 34 -45.85 0.09 -15.60
CA PRO A 34 -45.29 1.45 -15.55
C PRO A 34 -46.36 2.54 -15.33
N ARG A 35 -45.99 3.68 -14.71
CA ARG A 35 -46.49 5.02 -15.08
C ARG A 35 -45.79 6.18 -14.36
N ALA A 36 -45.46 7.18 -15.17
CA ALA A 36 -45.47 8.62 -14.89
C ALA A 36 -44.50 9.24 -13.86
N LEU A 37 -43.53 9.98 -14.43
CA LEU A 37 -43.18 11.36 -14.11
C LEU A 37 -43.12 11.76 -12.61
N ARG A 38 -41.94 11.56 -12.01
CA ARG A 38 -41.49 12.40 -10.89
C ARG A 38 -40.20 13.09 -11.29
N LYS A 39 -40.29 14.37 -11.67
CA LYS A 39 -39.15 15.29 -11.69
C LYS A 39 -38.58 15.36 -10.27
N ARG A 40 -37.57 14.54 -9.97
CA ARG A 40 -36.75 14.71 -8.78
C ARG A 40 -35.67 15.72 -9.12
N PHE A 41 -35.75 16.89 -8.50
CA PHE A 41 -34.62 17.80 -8.34
C PHE A 41 -33.49 17.03 -7.66
N SER A 42 -32.53 16.54 -8.44
CA SER A 42 -31.23 16.14 -7.92
C SER A 42 -30.40 17.41 -7.81
N ASN A 43 -30.37 18.00 -6.62
CA ASN A 43 -29.25 18.85 -6.21
C ASN A 43 -28.01 17.96 -6.13
N GLY A 44 -27.43 17.68 -7.29
CA GLY A 44 -26.16 17.00 -7.42
C GLY A 44 -25.07 17.96 -6.95
N VAL A 45 -24.62 17.78 -5.71
CA VAL A 45 -23.28 18.25 -5.34
C VAL A 45 -22.33 17.53 -6.30
N LYS A 46 -21.88 18.23 -7.35
CA LYS A 46 -20.85 17.71 -8.26
C LYS A 46 -19.66 17.33 -7.39
N LYS A 47 -19.40 16.02 -7.26
CA LYS A 47 -18.24 15.50 -6.55
C LYS A 47 -17.02 16.07 -7.27
N LYS A 48 -16.34 17.06 -6.67
CA LYS A 48 -15.11 17.61 -7.24
C LYS A 48 -14.15 16.46 -7.44
N SER A 49 -13.44 16.43 -8.57
CA SER A 49 -12.44 15.38 -8.82
C SER A 49 -11.47 15.30 -7.65
N GLU A 50 -11.15 14.09 -7.19
CA GLU A 50 -10.33 13.87 -5.99
C GLU A 50 -8.98 14.60 -6.07
N HIS A 51 -8.46 14.78 -7.28
CA HIS A 51 -7.24 15.52 -7.60
C HIS A 51 -7.26 17.01 -7.21
N LEU A 52 -8.44 17.61 -7.02
CA LEU A 52 -8.60 19.02 -6.66
C LEU A 52 -8.79 19.24 -5.15
N VAL A 53 -8.93 18.15 -4.37
CA VAL A 53 -9.15 18.24 -2.91
C VAL A 53 -7.92 18.82 -2.23
N LEU A 54 -6.72 18.35 -2.59
CA LEU A 54 -5.48 18.83 -1.96
C LEU A 54 -5.23 20.30 -2.26
N ALA A 55 -5.34 20.73 -3.52
CA ALA A 55 -5.14 22.13 -3.90
C ALA A 55 -6.12 23.07 -3.16
N GLY A 56 -7.40 22.69 -3.06
CA GLY A 56 -8.40 23.44 -2.31
C GLY A 56 -8.10 23.49 -0.80
N LEU A 57 -7.66 22.36 -0.23
CA LEU A 57 -7.28 22.27 1.18
C LEU A 57 -6.05 23.14 1.50
N LEU A 58 -4.99 23.03 0.70
CA LEU A 58 -3.77 23.83 0.86
C LEU A 58 -4.07 25.32 0.77
N LYS A 59 -4.89 25.75 -0.22
CA LYS A 59 -5.29 27.16 -0.34
C LYS A 59 -6.04 27.67 0.90
N LYS A 60 -6.83 26.82 1.56
CA LYS A 60 -7.56 27.15 2.79
C LYS A 60 -6.65 27.17 4.02
N LEU A 61 -5.67 26.28 4.10
CA LEU A 61 -4.82 26.10 5.28
C LEU A 61 -3.58 26.99 5.29
N ALA A 62 -2.98 27.26 4.13
CA ALA A 62 -1.71 27.99 4.05
C ALA A 62 -1.73 29.36 4.77
N PRO A 63 -2.79 30.19 4.67
CA PRO A 63 -2.81 31.47 5.40
C PRO A 63 -2.76 31.30 6.92
N ARG A 64 -3.23 30.17 7.46
CA ARG A 64 -3.24 29.91 8.92
C ARG A 64 -1.86 29.61 9.48
N ILE A 65 -0.88 29.33 8.63
CA ILE A 65 0.48 28.94 9.01
C ILE A 65 1.54 29.89 8.46
N GLY A 66 1.15 31.10 8.05
CA GLY A 66 2.08 32.05 7.43
C GLY A 66 2.60 31.58 6.07
N ALA A 67 1.68 31.08 5.22
CA ALA A 67 2.02 30.63 3.88
C ALA A 67 0.97 31.06 2.84
N ARG A 68 1.39 31.08 1.57
CA ARG A 68 0.54 31.35 0.40
C ARG A 68 0.67 30.21 -0.61
N VAL A 69 -0.37 29.97 -1.39
CA VAL A 69 -0.37 28.93 -2.43
C VAL A 69 -0.59 29.57 -3.79
N LEU A 70 0.40 29.42 -4.67
CA LEU A 70 0.30 29.71 -6.09
C LEU A 70 -0.09 28.42 -6.81
N LEU A 71 -1.24 28.41 -7.47
CA LEU A 71 -1.70 27.27 -8.27
C LEU A 71 -1.42 27.52 -9.75
N GLU A 72 -1.11 26.45 -10.47
CA GLU A 72 -1.21 26.44 -11.93
C GLU A 72 -2.67 26.80 -12.33
N PRO A 73 -2.87 27.75 -13.26
CA PRO A 73 -4.17 28.40 -13.47
C PRO A 73 -5.24 27.52 -14.13
N GLU A 74 -4.85 26.63 -15.05
CA GLU A 74 -5.78 25.87 -15.90
C GLU A 74 -6.34 24.64 -15.17
N TRP A 75 -5.47 23.78 -14.68
CA TRP A 75 -5.80 22.47 -14.12
C TRP A 75 -5.83 22.48 -12.60
N LYS A 76 -5.08 23.38 -11.95
CA LYS A 76 -5.01 23.54 -10.48
C LYS A 76 -4.59 22.27 -9.74
N ILE A 77 -3.92 21.36 -10.44
CA ILE A 77 -3.36 20.12 -9.90
C ILE A 77 -1.90 20.26 -9.49
N ALA A 78 -1.24 21.34 -9.89
CA ALA A 78 0.13 21.67 -9.54
C ALA A 78 0.17 23.04 -8.86
N GLY A 79 1.11 23.22 -7.95
CA GLY A 79 1.28 24.50 -7.28
C GLY A 79 2.53 24.58 -6.42
N GLN A 80 2.78 25.80 -5.95
CA GLN A 80 3.87 26.15 -5.06
C GLN A 80 3.29 26.71 -3.75
N ILE A 81 3.77 26.19 -2.64
CA ILE A 81 3.55 26.72 -1.29
C ILE A 81 4.73 27.65 -0.98
N GLN A 82 4.44 28.90 -0.66
CA GLN A 82 5.40 29.93 -0.29
C GLN A 82 5.23 30.26 1.18
N PHE A 83 6.23 29.95 2.00
CA PHE A 83 6.23 30.25 3.43
C PHE A 83 6.82 31.65 3.66
N ASP A 84 6.40 32.32 4.74
CA ASP A 84 6.88 33.68 5.05
C ASP A 84 8.38 33.75 5.37
N ASN A 85 8.99 32.63 5.77
CA ASN A 85 10.45 32.50 5.93
C ASN A 85 11.22 32.36 4.59
N GLY A 86 10.55 32.53 3.45
CA GLY A 86 11.14 32.44 2.12
C GLY A 86 11.26 31.01 1.57
N ARG A 87 11.01 29.98 2.39
CA ARG A 87 10.98 28.59 1.91
C ARG A 87 9.87 28.41 0.88
N LYS A 88 10.17 27.63 -0.16
CA LYS A 88 9.21 27.21 -1.18
C LYS A 88 9.13 25.69 -1.19
N SER A 89 7.94 25.16 -1.39
CA SER A 89 7.68 23.74 -1.55
C SER A 89 6.68 23.57 -2.70
N TYR A 90 6.74 22.44 -3.39
CA TYR A 90 5.95 22.20 -4.58
C TYR A 90 5.06 20.97 -4.40
N PHE A 91 3.97 20.94 -5.15
CA PHE A 91 3.12 19.76 -5.19
C PHE A 91 2.54 19.52 -6.59
N ARG A 92 2.23 18.25 -6.86
CA ARG A 92 1.50 17.82 -8.05
C ARG A 92 0.57 16.67 -7.68
N TYR A 93 -0.71 16.79 -8.05
CA TYR A 93 -1.77 15.90 -7.62
C TYR A 93 -1.78 15.77 -6.08
N ASN A 94 -1.39 14.59 -5.57
CA ASN A 94 -1.31 14.30 -4.15
C ASN A 94 0.13 14.18 -3.64
N THR A 95 1.11 14.43 -4.50
CA THR A 95 2.54 14.39 -4.13
C THR A 95 2.94 15.74 -3.58
N LEU A 96 3.38 15.74 -2.32
CA LEU A 96 3.95 16.90 -1.64
C LEU A 96 5.47 16.75 -1.58
N ASP A 97 6.18 17.86 -1.71
CA ASP A 97 7.62 17.97 -1.48
C ASP A 97 7.94 17.97 0.03
N LEU A 98 7.57 16.87 0.69
CA LEU A 98 7.76 16.61 2.12
C LEU A 98 8.95 15.68 2.35
N ASN A 99 9.06 14.62 1.54
CA ASN A 99 10.11 13.62 1.65
C ASN A 99 11.10 13.79 0.49
N PRO A 100 12.42 13.84 0.75
CA PRO A 100 13.42 13.81 -0.31
C PRO A 100 13.25 12.58 -1.21
N VAL A 101 13.63 12.72 -2.48
CA VAL A 101 13.41 11.68 -3.50
C VAL A 101 14.08 10.35 -3.11
N GLY A 102 15.34 10.38 -2.64
CA GLY A 102 16.06 9.18 -2.26
C GLY A 102 15.39 8.42 -1.10
N ALA A 103 14.90 9.13 -0.08
CA ALA A 103 14.16 8.51 1.02
C ALA A 103 12.83 7.90 0.52
N SER A 104 12.15 8.59 -0.38
CA SER A 104 10.90 8.13 -0.99
C SER A 104 11.09 6.88 -1.85
N ASP A 105 12.19 6.79 -2.58
CA ASP A 105 12.47 5.66 -3.47
C ASP A 105 12.87 4.41 -2.67
N ILE A 106 13.70 4.55 -1.64
CA ILE A 106 13.99 3.45 -0.73
C ILE A 106 12.71 2.98 -0.01
N ALA A 107 11.83 3.88 0.41
CA ALA A 107 10.57 3.49 1.07
C ALA A 107 9.60 2.72 0.14
N LYS A 108 9.67 2.92 -1.18
CA LYS A 108 8.88 2.16 -2.17
C LYS A 108 9.47 0.79 -2.46
N ASP A 109 10.79 0.64 -2.34
CA ASP A 109 11.49 -0.63 -2.50
C ASP A 109 11.44 -1.45 -1.20
N LYS A 110 10.66 -2.54 -1.21
CA LYS A 110 10.46 -3.33 0.02
C LYS A 110 11.71 -4.10 0.45
N ASP A 111 12.61 -4.48 -0.45
CA ASP A 111 13.85 -5.17 -0.09
C ASP A 111 14.82 -4.20 0.58
N TYR A 112 15.04 -3.03 -0.05
CA TYR A 112 15.93 -2.00 0.50
C TYR A 112 15.38 -1.36 1.77
N ALA A 113 14.07 -1.08 1.84
CA ALA A 113 13.45 -0.61 3.07
C ALA A 113 13.69 -1.61 4.23
N ASN A 114 13.49 -2.91 4.00
CA ASN A 114 13.75 -3.93 5.03
C ASN A 114 15.24 -4.00 5.40
N PHE A 115 16.15 -3.86 4.44
CA PHE A 115 17.59 -3.83 4.70
C PHE A 115 17.96 -2.71 5.69
N PHE A 116 17.57 -1.47 5.40
CA PHE A 116 17.90 -0.33 6.26
C PHE A 116 17.18 -0.40 7.62
N MET A 117 15.92 -0.85 7.65
CA MET A 117 15.21 -1.02 8.92
C MET A 117 15.90 -2.04 9.82
N ARG A 118 16.34 -3.16 9.26
CA ARG A 118 17.10 -4.16 10.01
C ARG A 118 18.46 -3.62 10.47
N SER A 119 19.18 -2.87 9.64
CA SER A 119 20.47 -2.29 10.03
C SER A 119 20.33 -1.25 11.15
N MET A 120 19.16 -0.63 11.29
CA MET A 120 18.81 0.27 12.40
C MET A 120 18.28 -0.47 13.64
N GLY A 121 18.25 -1.81 13.64
CA GLY A 121 17.80 -2.61 14.79
C GLY A 121 16.29 -2.84 14.87
N TYR A 122 15.51 -2.43 13.88
CA TYR A 122 14.08 -2.72 13.86
C TYR A 122 13.80 -4.18 13.51
N ALA A 123 12.78 -4.74 14.15
CA ALA A 123 12.25 -6.05 13.79
C ALA A 123 11.62 -5.99 12.39
N THR A 124 12.15 -6.79 11.46
CA THR A 124 11.61 -6.94 10.10
C THR A 124 11.21 -8.38 9.84
N VAL A 125 10.28 -8.57 8.89
CA VAL A 125 9.85 -9.92 8.51
C VAL A 125 10.98 -10.64 7.79
N ARG A 126 11.37 -11.81 8.32
CA ARG A 126 12.40 -12.66 7.71
C ARG A 126 12.01 -13.02 6.28
N GLY A 127 12.91 -12.77 5.33
CA GLY A 127 12.64 -12.96 3.91
C GLY A 127 13.83 -12.59 3.02
N LYS A 128 13.68 -12.87 1.72
CA LYS A 128 14.67 -12.55 0.68
C LYS A 128 13.99 -12.20 -0.64
N SER A 129 14.64 -11.35 -1.43
CA SER A 129 14.33 -11.08 -2.83
C SER A 129 14.75 -12.20 -3.80
N PHE A 130 14.03 -12.33 -4.90
CA PHE A 130 14.30 -13.25 -6.00
C PHE A 130 13.86 -12.57 -7.29
N PHE A 131 14.48 -12.95 -8.40
CA PHE A 131 14.40 -12.18 -9.63
C PHE A 131 13.81 -13.02 -10.76
N SER A 132 13.23 -12.36 -11.76
CA SER A 132 12.88 -13.03 -13.02
C SER A 132 14.14 -13.59 -13.68
N ASP A 133 13.98 -14.54 -14.59
CA ASP A 133 15.14 -15.17 -15.23
C ASP A 133 15.91 -14.16 -16.10
N GLU A 134 15.21 -13.27 -16.81
CA GLU A 134 15.81 -12.20 -17.61
C GLU A 134 16.58 -11.21 -16.72
N TRP A 135 16.04 -10.91 -15.52
CA TRP A 135 16.71 -10.01 -14.59
C TRP A 135 17.89 -10.67 -13.90
N CYS A 136 17.82 -11.98 -13.62
CA CYS A 136 18.96 -12.76 -13.16
C CYS A 136 20.12 -12.68 -14.15
N GLU A 137 19.85 -12.85 -15.43
CA GLU A 137 20.85 -12.72 -16.50
C GLU A 137 21.45 -11.30 -16.53
N ALA A 138 20.59 -10.27 -16.54
CA ALA A 138 21.03 -8.88 -16.61
C ALA A 138 21.95 -8.44 -15.45
N ILE A 139 21.77 -9.02 -14.25
CA ILE A 139 22.55 -8.64 -13.05
C ILE A 139 23.54 -9.71 -12.58
N GLY A 140 23.71 -10.81 -13.33
CA GLY A 140 24.58 -11.92 -12.96
C GLY A 140 24.17 -12.66 -11.68
N SER A 141 22.87 -12.72 -11.37
CA SER A 141 22.34 -13.34 -10.15
C SER A 141 21.83 -14.76 -10.40
N LYS A 142 21.98 -15.64 -9.41
CA LYS A 142 21.40 -17.01 -9.41
C LYS A 142 20.10 -17.12 -8.59
N ARG A 143 19.55 -15.99 -8.12
CA ARG A 143 18.35 -15.95 -7.25
C ARG A 143 17.05 -15.97 -8.05
N ASN A 144 16.91 -16.95 -8.94
CA ASN A 144 15.71 -17.14 -9.76
C ASN A 144 14.55 -17.79 -8.99
N ILE A 145 13.44 -18.09 -9.69
CA ILE A 145 12.23 -18.71 -9.12
C ILE A 145 12.49 -20.06 -8.43
N HIS A 146 13.45 -20.85 -8.92
CA HIS A 146 13.79 -22.15 -8.33
C HIS A 146 14.59 -21.98 -7.04
N ALA A 147 15.53 -21.02 -7.02
CA ALA A 147 16.22 -20.63 -5.79
C ALA A 147 15.23 -20.08 -4.75
N ALA A 148 14.22 -19.34 -5.20
CA ALA A 148 13.14 -18.83 -4.36
C ALA A 148 12.37 -19.97 -3.69
N TYR A 149 12.02 -21.02 -4.43
CA TYR A 149 11.31 -22.17 -3.87
C TYR A 149 12.17 -22.93 -2.85
N ARG A 150 13.45 -23.18 -3.14
CA ARG A 150 14.37 -23.81 -2.16
C ARG A 150 14.44 -23.00 -0.86
N TYR A 151 14.52 -21.68 -0.96
CA TYR A 151 14.48 -20.81 0.21
C TYR A 151 13.13 -20.83 0.93
N ALA A 152 12.00 -20.88 0.21
CA ALA A 152 10.69 -21.04 0.83
C ALA A 152 10.59 -22.33 1.67
N GLN A 153 11.23 -23.41 1.22
CA GLN A 153 11.29 -24.66 1.97
C GLN A 153 12.09 -24.52 3.27
N THR A 154 13.16 -23.71 3.31
CA THR A 154 13.91 -23.48 4.55
C THR A 154 13.16 -22.60 5.55
N LEU A 155 12.25 -21.73 5.08
CA LEU A 155 11.35 -20.97 5.94
C LEU A 155 10.21 -21.81 6.52
N GLY A 156 9.79 -22.85 5.78
CA GLY A 156 8.57 -23.61 6.05
C GLY A 156 7.33 -22.94 5.46
N LEU A 157 6.44 -23.74 4.85
CA LEU A 157 5.16 -23.25 4.35
C LEU A 157 4.13 -23.13 5.49
N PRO A 158 3.21 -22.15 5.45
CA PRO A 158 3.02 -21.19 4.36
C PRO A 158 3.99 -20.00 4.38
N VAL A 159 4.26 -19.45 3.21
CA VAL A 159 5.05 -18.22 3.01
C VAL A 159 4.22 -17.15 2.29
N ILE A 160 4.66 -15.90 2.39
CA ILE A 160 4.14 -14.80 1.58
C ILE A 160 5.03 -14.63 0.34
N VAL A 161 4.42 -14.56 -0.83
CA VAL A 161 5.03 -14.11 -2.09
C VAL A 161 4.41 -12.76 -2.46
N LYS A 162 5.23 -11.76 -2.80
CA LYS A 162 4.76 -10.42 -3.19
C LYS A 162 5.74 -9.68 -4.11
N PRO A 163 5.28 -8.71 -4.93
CA PRO A 163 6.17 -7.84 -5.69
C PRO A 163 6.97 -6.88 -4.80
N ASN A 164 8.19 -6.54 -5.22
CA ASN A 164 9.02 -5.58 -4.51
C ASN A 164 8.44 -4.16 -4.56
N SER A 165 7.90 -3.75 -5.71
CA SER A 165 7.47 -2.38 -6.01
C SER A 165 5.94 -2.19 -6.00
N GLY A 166 5.15 -3.27 -5.83
CA GLY A 166 3.69 -3.20 -5.88
C GLY A 166 3.03 -2.44 -4.72
N THR A 167 1.82 -1.93 -4.94
CA THR A 167 1.02 -1.19 -3.94
C THR A 167 -0.34 -1.87 -3.71
N GLN A 168 -1.08 -1.45 -2.68
CA GLN A 168 -2.46 -1.88 -2.37
C GLN A 168 -2.69 -3.39 -2.19
N GLY A 169 -1.63 -4.18 -2.01
CA GLY A 169 -1.74 -5.64 -1.85
C GLY A 169 -1.93 -6.40 -3.16
N THR A 170 -1.77 -5.75 -4.32
CA THR A 170 -1.77 -6.41 -5.62
C THR A 170 -0.66 -7.46 -5.69
N ASP A 171 -0.99 -8.64 -6.22
CA ASP A 171 -0.10 -9.79 -6.38
C ASP A 171 0.58 -10.26 -5.08
N VAL A 172 -0.07 -10.03 -3.93
CA VAL A 172 0.33 -10.62 -2.65
C VAL A 172 -0.40 -11.96 -2.46
N ALA A 173 0.36 -13.04 -2.30
CA ALA A 173 -0.18 -14.38 -2.13
C ALA A 173 0.33 -15.05 -0.84
N LEU A 174 -0.59 -15.64 -0.06
CA LEU A 174 -0.27 -16.62 0.96
C LEU A 174 -0.20 -18.01 0.31
N VAL A 175 0.99 -18.61 0.33
CA VAL A 175 1.31 -19.80 -0.44
C VAL A 175 1.45 -21.00 0.48
N HIS A 176 0.64 -22.04 0.23
CA HIS A 176 0.61 -23.26 1.03
C HIS A 176 1.26 -24.48 0.35
N SER A 177 1.50 -24.41 -0.96
CA SER A 177 2.00 -25.55 -1.74
C SER A 177 3.01 -25.11 -2.79
N LYS A 178 3.78 -26.08 -3.30
CA LYS A 178 4.69 -25.87 -4.44
C LYS A 178 3.95 -25.30 -5.65
N LYS A 179 2.80 -25.86 -6.02
CA LYS A 179 2.02 -25.41 -7.17
C LYS A 179 1.60 -23.95 -7.03
N ASP A 180 1.11 -23.57 -5.85
CA ASP A 180 0.71 -22.19 -5.57
C ASP A 180 1.90 -21.24 -5.57
N PHE A 181 3.07 -21.70 -5.10
CA PHE A 181 4.31 -20.92 -5.09
C PHE A 181 4.71 -20.49 -6.49
N TYR A 182 4.84 -21.44 -7.41
CA TYR A 182 5.24 -21.15 -8.79
C TYR A 182 4.19 -20.28 -9.50
N ARG A 183 2.90 -20.48 -9.21
CA ARG A 183 1.84 -19.61 -9.75
C ARG A 183 1.98 -18.17 -9.25
N ALA A 184 2.19 -17.97 -7.94
CA ALA A 184 2.34 -16.66 -7.34
C ALA A 184 3.60 -15.92 -7.85
N MET A 185 4.74 -16.61 -7.90
CA MET A 185 5.99 -16.04 -8.42
C MET A 185 5.85 -15.62 -9.89
N LYS A 186 5.26 -16.47 -10.75
CA LYS A 186 5.00 -16.13 -12.15
C LYS A 186 4.07 -14.92 -12.27
N GLN A 187 3.04 -14.85 -11.43
CA GLN A 187 2.11 -13.70 -11.42
C GLN A 187 2.83 -12.40 -11.06
N VAL A 188 3.70 -12.40 -10.04
CA VAL A 188 4.55 -11.24 -9.70
C VAL A 188 5.43 -10.84 -10.88
N PHE A 189 6.09 -11.82 -11.51
CA PHE A 189 7.03 -11.57 -12.60
C PHE A 189 6.40 -11.05 -13.91
N ARG A 190 5.07 -11.01 -14.02
CA ARG A 190 4.38 -10.34 -15.14
C ARG A 190 4.50 -8.82 -15.08
N HIS A 191 4.70 -8.26 -13.89
CA HIS A 191 4.61 -6.80 -13.65
C HIS A 191 5.75 -6.23 -12.81
N ASP A 192 6.55 -7.08 -12.16
CA ASP A 192 7.72 -6.68 -11.38
C ASP A 192 8.85 -7.67 -11.64
N ARG A 193 10.10 -7.22 -11.80
CA ARG A 193 11.25 -8.12 -12.00
C ARG A 193 11.74 -8.74 -10.69
N ILE A 194 11.24 -8.25 -9.54
CA ILE A 194 11.69 -8.63 -8.21
C ILE A 194 10.50 -9.08 -7.36
N ALA A 195 10.59 -10.31 -6.84
CA ALA A 195 9.65 -10.90 -5.91
C ALA A 195 10.29 -11.08 -4.54
N LEU A 196 9.53 -10.84 -3.48
CA LEU A 196 9.91 -11.16 -2.11
C LEU A 196 9.24 -12.45 -1.66
N VAL A 197 10.05 -13.36 -1.10
CA VAL A 197 9.57 -14.54 -0.37
C VAL A 197 9.83 -14.31 1.11
N GLN A 198 8.76 -14.25 1.91
CA GLN A 198 8.82 -13.90 3.32
C GLN A 198 8.08 -14.90 4.19
N GLN A 199 8.52 -15.03 5.44
CA GLN A 199 7.80 -15.81 6.44
C GLN A 199 6.39 -15.23 6.65
N TYR A 200 5.39 -16.11 6.75
CA TYR A 200 4.06 -15.68 7.15
C TYR A 200 4.03 -15.35 8.65
N VAL A 201 3.57 -14.15 8.97
CA VAL A 201 3.43 -13.67 10.35
C VAL A 201 1.95 -13.40 10.60
N ARG A 202 1.47 -13.74 11.81
CA ARG A 202 0.14 -13.41 12.32
C ARG A 202 0.25 -12.35 13.41
N GLY A 203 -0.71 -11.44 13.45
CA GLY A 203 -0.72 -10.34 14.40
C GLY A 203 -1.78 -9.31 14.05
N ARG A 204 -1.85 -8.26 14.88
CA ARG A 204 -2.66 -7.08 14.60
C ARG A 204 -1.89 -6.15 13.66
N ASP A 205 -2.59 -5.62 12.66
CA ASP A 205 -2.05 -4.67 11.69
C ASP A 205 -2.29 -3.25 12.23
N TYR A 206 -1.23 -2.54 12.59
CA TYR A 206 -1.31 -1.14 12.99
C TYR A 206 -0.62 -0.25 11.98
N ARG A 207 -1.22 0.89 11.68
CA ARG A 207 -0.65 1.95 10.87
C ARG A 207 -0.25 3.12 11.75
N ILE A 208 1.00 3.53 11.61
CA ILE A 208 1.59 4.65 12.33
C ILE A 208 1.91 5.74 11.29
N VAL A 209 1.48 6.97 11.57
CA VAL A 209 1.78 8.15 10.77
C VAL A 209 2.78 8.99 11.54
N VAL A 210 3.95 9.21 10.94
CA VAL A 210 5.05 9.99 11.52
C VAL A 210 5.27 11.24 10.68
N LEU A 211 5.37 12.41 11.32
CA LEU A 211 5.68 13.70 10.71
C LEU A 211 6.66 14.44 11.61
N ASP A 212 7.74 14.99 11.05
CA ASP A 212 8.74 15.79 11.78
C ASP A 212 9.24 15.16 13.10
N LYS A 213 9.43 13.83 13.10
CA LYS A 213 9.86 12.99 14.24
C LYS A 213 8.77 12.66 15.27
N GLU A 214 7.54 13.13 15.09
CA GLU A 214 6.43 12.85 15.98
C GLU A 214 5.45 11.85 15.39
N VAL A 215 4.90 10.97 16.24
CA VAL A 215 3.78 10.11 15.88
C VAL A 215 2.49 10.92 15.98
N ILE A 216 1.92 11.30 14.85
CA ILE A 216 0.69 12.13 14.81
C ILE A 216 -0.60 11.29 14.77
N SER A 217 -0.49 10.00 14.43
CA SER A 217 -1.62 9.07 14.42
C SER A 217 -1.16 7.62 14.49
N ALA A 218 -1.87 6.80 15.25
CA ALA A 218 -1.74 5.36 15.23
C ALA A 218 -3.14 4.72 15.27
N TYR A 219 -3.41 3.77 14.38
CA TYR A 219 -4.70 3.09 14.34
C TYR A 219 -4.56 1.65 13.85
N GLU A 220 -5.47 0.78 14.30
CA GLU A 220 -5.54 -0.59 13.83
C GLU A 220 -6.22 -0.65 12.45
N HIS A 221 -5.55 -1.25 11.47
CA HIS A 221 -6.14 -1.56 10.19
C HIS A 221 -6.90 -2.88 10.27
N ARG A 222 -8.24 -2.78 10.27
CA ARG A 222 -9.12 -3.95 10.17
C ARG A 222 -9.59 -4.11 8.74
N ARG A 223 -9.40 -5.31 8.17
CA ARG A 223 -10.13 -5.71 6.97
C ARG A 223 -11.58 -5.93 7.36
N LYS A 224 -12.52 -5.32 6.62
CA LYS A 224 -13.93 -5.67 6.74
C LYS A 224 -14.07 -7.11 6.22
N THR A 225 -14.33 -8.05 7.14
CA THR A 225 -14.71 -9.43 6.84
C THR A 225 -16.13 -9.49 6.30
#